data_AF-A0A7W2I3M5-F1
#
_entry.id   AF-A0A7W2I3M5-F1
#
_cell.length_a   1.000
_cell.length_b   1.000
_cell.length_c   1.000
_cell.angle_alpha   90.00
_cell.angle_beta   90.00
_cell.angle_gamma   90.00
#
_symmetry.space_group_name_H-M   'P 1'
#
loop_
_entity.id
_entity.type
_entity.pdbx_description
1 polymer ?
#
loop_
_entity_poly.entity_id
_entity_poly.type
_entity_poly.pdbx_seq_one_letter_code
_entity_poly.pdbx_strand_id
1 'polypeptide(L)'
;MIWQGASLIDDQRSIAESTPDTVTVFAGASPRAATSDTATVLRITSDNPAKFRAFDIATSDEYLLRKAGFTVSRYAADCAGRRYTLNRSGFDLLSGAITPKREIRDGAGELIAVTRGFPSGELGVDVAEPTLRADGFDEIQLVDLAFMSWALTFVDAPARRTRY
;
A
#
# COMPACT_ATOMS: atom_id res chain seq x y z
N MET A 1 -6.86 -3.35 7.77
CA MET A 1 -6.14 -2.05 7.85
C MET A 1 -6.86 -0.97 7.05
N ILE A 2 -6.63 0.32 7.35
CA ILE A 2 -7.22 1.44 6.60
C ILE A 2 -6.31 2.67 6.61
N TRP A 3 -6.14 3.32 5.45
CA TRP A 3 -5.50 4.63 5.37
C TRP A 3 -6.49 5.75 5.74
N GLN A 4 -6.27 6.37 6.89
CA GLN A 4 -7.00 7.55 7.37
C GLN A 4 -6.07 8.75 7.41
N GLY A 5 -6.29 9.73 6.54
CA GLY A 5 -5.32 10.80 6.35
C GLY A 5 -3.92 10.23 6.10
N ALA A 6 -2.89 10.78 6.70
CA ALA A 6 -1.53 10.33 6.44
C ALA A 6 -1.11 9.03 7.17
N SER A 7 -2.03 8.30 7.80
CA SER A 7 -1.71 7.13 8.63
C SER A 7 -2.43 5.86 8.15
N LEU A 8 -1.72 4.74 8.14
CA LEU A 8 -2.26 3.40 7.95
C LEU A 8 -2.52 2.79 9.32
N ILE A 9 -3.79 2.49 9.60
CA ILE A 9 -4.25 2.03 10.89
C ILE A 9 -4.61 0.55 10.82
N ASP A 10 -4.14 -0.22 11.80
CA ASP A 10 -4.54 -1.60 12.07
C ASP A 10 -4.93 -1.77 13.54
N ASP A 11 -6.12 -2.27 13.82
CA ASP A 11 -6.66 -2.42 15.19
C ASP A 11 -6.36 -1.21 16.12
N GLN A 12 -6.67 0.00 15.64
CA GLN A 12 -6.42 1.29 16.30
C GLN A 12 -4.95 1.73 16.44
N ARG A 13 -3.98 0.95 15.95
CA ARG A 13 -2.56 1.29 15.93
C ARG A 13 -2.13 1.85 14.58
N SER A 14 -1.38 2.95 14.58
CA SER A 14 -0.65 3.42 13.40
C SER A 14 0.51 2.47 13.11
N ILE A 15 0.48 1.82 11.95
CA ILE A 15 1.53 0.89 11.50
C ILE A 15 2.38 1.48 10.36
N ALA A 16 1.86 2.51 9.69
CA ALA A 16 2.64 3.33 8.77
C ALA A 16 2.13 4.77 8.77
N GLU A 17 3.02 5.72 8.50
CA GLU A 17 2.72 7.14 8.34
C GLU A 17 3.33 7.65 7.05
N SER A 18 2.70 8.65 6.44
CA SER A 18 3.20 9.30 5.25
C SER A 18 3.26 10.81 5.42
N THR A 19 4.28 11.39 4.81
CA THR A 19 4.41 12.82 4.56
C THR A 19 4.43 13.05 3.04
N PRO A 20 4.45 14.30 2.55
CA PRO A 20 4.64 14.56 1.13
C PRO A 20 5.89 13.89 0.53
N ASP A 21 6.91 13.66 1.37
CA ASP A 21 8.22 13.20 0.94
C ASP A 21 8.55 11.76 1.37
N THR A 22 7.78 11.17 2.28
CA THR A 22 8.13 9.88 2.89
C THR A 22 6.94 8.98 3.17
N VAL A 23 7.21 7.68 3.22
CA VAL A 23 6.35 6.67 3.85
C VAL A 23 7.20 5.95 4.90
N THR A 24 6.84 6.05 6.16
CA THR A 24 7.49 5.41 7.30
C THR A 24 6.65 4.24 7.76
N VAL A 25 7.24 3.05 7.88
CA VAL A 25 6.56 1.82 8.28
C VAL A 25 7.17 1.33 9.58
N PHE A 26 6.34 1.21 10.62
CA PHE A 26 6.78 0.81 11.94
C PHE A 26 6.71 -0.72 12.01
N ALA A 27 7.85 -1.41 11.96
CA ALA A 27 7.87 -2.87 12.07
C ALA A 27 7.26 -3.32 13.41
N GLY A 28 6.60 -4.48 13.40
CA GLY A 28 5.86 -5.03 14.54
C GLY A 28 6.69 -5.19 15.81
N ALA A 29 6.75 -4.13 16.62
CA ALA A 29 7.11 -4.29 18.02
C ALA A 29 5.92 -4.94 18.74
N SER A 30 6.06 -6.25 19.00
CA SER A 30 5.49 -6.89 20.17
C SER A 30 5.69 -5.98 21.41
N PRO A 31 4.72 -5.88 22.34
CA PRO A 31 4.69 -4.86 23.40
C PRO A 31 5.88 -4.87 24.39
N ARG A 32 6.89 -5.71 24.19
CA ARG A 32 8.02 -5.87 25.12
C ARG A 32 9.35 -5.25 24.68
N ALA A 33 9.47 -4.77 23.44
CA ALA A 33 10.69 -4.08 22.98
C ALA A 33 10.44 -3.23 21.72
N ALA A 34 9.63 -2.17 21.84
CA ALA A 34 9.59 -1.12 20.83
C ALA A 34 10.72 -0.13 21.10
N THR A 35 11.92 -0.40 20.61
CA THR A 35 12.94 0.64 20.47
C THR A 35 12.66 1.37 19.16
N SER A 36 12.79 2.69 19.13
CA SER A 36 12.56 3.60 18.00
C SER A 36 13.43 3.36 16.75
N ASP A 37 14.08 2.20 16.63
CA ASP A 37 15.14 1.87 15.66
C ASP A 37 14.70 0.88 14.56
N THR A 38 13.46 0.37 14.59
CA THR A 38 12.97 -0.62 13.61
C THR A 38 11.88 -0.04 12.69
N ALA A 39 12.05 1.20 12.24
CA ALA A 39 11.16 1.79 11.23
C ALA A 39 11.85 1.80 9.87
N THR A 40 11.17 1.30 8.85
CA THR A 40 11.63 1.42 7.46
C THR A 40 11.10 2.73 6.89
N VAL A 41 12.00 3.57 6.35
CA VAL A 41 11.62 4.88 5.79
C VAL A 41 11.87 4.88 4.29
N LEU A 42 10.80 4.99 3.52
CA LEU A 42 10.85 5.17 2.08
C LEU A 42 10.80 6.66 1.74
N ARG A 43 11.79 7.17 0.99
CA ARG A 43 11.81 8.53 0.43
C ARG A 43 11.09 8.53 -0.92
N ILE A 44 10.02 9.29 -1.04
CA ILE A 44 9.28 9.48 -2.30
C ILE A 44 10.14 10.32 -3.24
N THR A 45 10.35 9.81 -4.46
CA THR A 45 11.08 10.52 -5.52
C THR A 45 10.17 10.94 -6.67
N SER A 46 8.98 10.33 -6.77
CA SER A 46 7.94 10.75 -7.70
C SER A 46 6.57 10.35 -7.19
N ASP A 47 5.66 11.31 -7.13
CA ASP A 47 4.25 11.13 -6.75
C ASP A 47 3.31 11.01 -7.97
N ASN A 48 3.87 10.89 -9.17
CA ASN A 48 3.09 10.78 -10.40
C ASN A 48 2.26 9.47 -10.38
N PRO A 49 0.91 9.54 -10.43
CA PRO A 49 0.07 8.34 -10.37
C PRO A 49 0.27 7.34 -11.52
N ALA A 50 0.91 7.74 -12.63
CA ALA A 50 1.29 6.81 -13.70
C ALA A 50 2.58 6.03 -13.40
N LYS A 51 3.45 6.60 -12.55
CA LYS A 51 4.77 6.06 -12.19
C LYS A 51 5.20 6.61 -10.83
N PHE A 52 4.68 6.04 -9.75
CA PHE A 52 5.01 6.41 -8.38
C PHE A 52 6.32 5.73 -7.97
N ARG A 53 7.24 6.47 -7.36
CA ARG A 53 8.59 5.97 -7.02
C ARG A 53 8.98 6.37 -5.61
N ALA A 54 9.63 5.44 -4.92
CA ALA A 54 10.34 5.69 -3.69
C ALA A 54 11.63 4.85 -3.64
N PHE A 55 12.47 5.11 -2.67
CA PHE A 55 13.57 4.22 -2.30
C PHE A 55 13.69 4.15 -0.78
N ASP A 56 14.15 3.02 -0.26
CA ASP A 56 14.47 2.87 1.16
C ASP A 56 15.74 3.64 1.50
N ILE A 57 15.68 4.53 2.49
CA ILE A 57 16.82 5.37 2.89
C ILE A 57 17.97 4.55 3.46
N ALA A 58 17.69 3.40 4.10
CA ALA A 58 18.70 2.58 4.76
C ALA A 58 19.44 1.67 3.76
N THR A 59 18.69 1.02 2.86
CA THR A 59 19.23 0.01 1.92
C THR A 59 19.47 0.55 0.52
N SER A 60 18.90 1.71 0.18
CA SER A 60 18.80 2.25 -1.19
C SER A 60 18.00 1.37 -2.16
N ASP A 61 17.21 0.42 -1.66
CA ASP A 61 16.36 -0.42 -2.49
C ASP A 61 15.25 0.42 -3.16
N GLU A 62 15.02 0.19 -4.45
CA GLU A 62 14.00 0.91 -5.21
C GLU A 62 12.61 0.32 -5.06
N TYR A 63 11.61 1.21 -5.00
CA TYR A 63 10.20 0.90 -4.98
C TYR A 63 9.51 1.65 -6.12
N LEU A 64 8.80 0.91 -6.97
CA LEU A 64 8.14 1.42 -8.15
C LEU A 64 6.73 0.87 -8.25
N LEU A 65 5.76 1.75 -8.39
CA LEU A 65 4.40 1.40 -8.83
C LEU A 65 4.13 2.10 -10.16
N ARG A 66 3.83 1.34 -11.20
CA ARG A 66 3.57 1.89 -12.54
C ARG A 66 2.26 1.40 -13.12
N LYS A 67 1.61 2.29 -13.86
CA LYS A 67 0.44 1.94 -14.67
C LYS A 67 0.87 0.94 -15.76
N ALA A 68 0.12 -0.14 -15.88
CA ALA A 68 0.43 -1.28 -16.75
C ALA A 68 -0.55 -1.42 -17.93
N GLY A 69 -1.10 -0.30 -18.39
CA GLY A 69 -2.04 -0.26 -19.51
C GLY A 69 -2.46 1.16 -19.88
N PHE A 70 -3.42 1.30 -20.79
CA PHE A 70 -3.93 2.61 -21.19
C PHE A 70 -4.83 3.26 -20.14
N THR A 71 -5.54 2.47 -19.33
CA THR A 71 -6.39 2.93 -18.22
C THR A 71 -5.72 2.72 -16.87
N VAL A 72 -6.25 3.33 -15.80
CA VAL A 72 -5.79 3.08 -14.43
C VAL A 72 -6.23 1.72 -13.89
N SER A 73 -6.82 0.84 -14.71
CA SER A 73 -7.37 -0.44 -14.25
C SER A 73 -6.30 -1.46 -13.84
N ARG A 74 -5.06 -1.30 -14.32
CA ARG A 74 -3.97 -2.24 -14.10
C ARG A 74 -2.69 -1.52 -13.70
N TYR A 75 -2.06 -2.00 -12.65
CA TYR A 75 -0.77 -1.54 -12.17
C TYR A 75 0.16 -2.73 -11.93
N ALA A 76 1.46 -2.48 -12.06
CA ALA A 76 2.51 -3.40 -11.68
C ALA A 76 3.42 -2.70 -10.68
N ALA A 77 3.81 -3.41 -9.63
CA ALA A 77 4.77 -2.93 -8.66
C ALA A 77 6.06 -3.78 -8.69
N ASP A 78 7.17 -3.12 -8.37
CA ASP A 78 8.46 -3.71 -8.08
C ASP A 78 8.95 -3.08 -6.77
N CYS A 79 9.00 -3.86 -5.70
CA CYS A 79 9.38 -3.41 -4.36
C CYS A 79 10.65 -4.16 -3.95
N ALA A 80 11.81 -3.51 -4.05
CA ALA A 80 13.11 -4.13 -3.78
C ALA A 80 13.29 -5.47 -4.54
N GLY A 81 12.87 -5.54 -5.81
CA GLY A 81 12.95 -6.73 -6.66
C GLY A 81 11.74 -7.67 -6.56
N ARG A 82 10.85 -7.49 -5.57
CA ARG A 82 9.62 -8.27 -5.41
C ARG A 82 8.51 -7.71 -6.30
N ARG A 83 7.91 -8.57 -7.13
CA ARG A 83 6.95 -8.15 -8.14
C ARG A 83 5.52 -8.36 -7.67
N TYR A 84 4.67 -7.39 -7.95
CA TYR A 84 3.24 -7.46 -7.66
C TYR A 84 2.40 -6.93 -8.82
N THR A 85 1.14 -7.38 -8.89
CA THR A 85 0.13 -6.85 -9.79
C THR A 85 -1.05 -6.30 -9.01
N LEU A 86 -1.58 -5.16 -9.45
CA LEU A 86 -2.63 -4.42 -8.77
C LEU A 86 -3.75 -4.11 -9.76
N ASN A 87 -4.72 -5.01 -9.81
CA ASN A 87 -5.74 -5.02 -10.84
C ASN A 87 -7.11 -4.70 -10.25
N ARG A 88 -7.86 -3.85 -10.95
CA ARG A 88 -9.23 -3.55 -10.58
C ARG A 88 -10.08 -4.82 -10.69
N SER A 89 -10.69 -5.25 -9.60
CA SER A 89 -11.35 -6.56 -9.49
C SER A 89 -12.89 -6.43 -9.42
N GLY A 90 -13.44 -5.53 -10.23
CA GLY A 90 -14.88 -5.25 -10.30
C GLY A 90 -15.31 -3.95 -9.63
N PHE A 91 -16.63 -3.75 -9.59
CA PHE A 91 -17.33 -2.68 -8.91
C PHE A 91 -18.27 -3.30 -7.88
N ASP A 92 -18.23 -2.85 -6.64
CA ASP A 92 -19.17 -3.32 -5.63
C ASP A 92 -20.53 -2.63 -5.85
N LEU A 93 -21.44 -3.34 -6.52
CA LEU A 93 -22.80 -2.85 -6.78
C LEU A 93 -23.71 -2.96 -5.54
N LEU A 94 -23.34 -3.75 -4.53
CA LEU A 94 -24.13 -3.98 -3.32
C LEU A 94 -23.97 -2.84 -2.32
N SER A 95 -22.87 -2.08 -2.37
CA SER A 95 -22.68 -0.92 -1.50
C SER A 95 -23.39 0.36 -1.98
N GLY A 96 -24.21 0.29 -3.05
CA GLY A 96 -24.89 1.45 -3.64
C GLY A 96 -23.95 2.53 -4.20
N ALA A 97 -22.63 2.26 -4.23
CA ALA A 97 -21.58 3.19 -4.61
C ALA A 97 -20.51 2.46 -5.42
N ILE A 98 -20.09 3.07 -6.52
CA ILE A 98 -19.01 2.58 -7.39
C ILE A 98 -17.66 2.78 -6.67
N THR A 99 -17.38 1.99 -5.64
CA THR A 99 -16.10 2.06 -4.94
C THR A 99 -15.03 1.33 -5.75
N PRO A 100 -13.89 1.98 -6.08
CA PRO A 100 -12.79 1.29 -6.73
C PRO A 100 -12.24 0.20 -5.81
N LYS A 101 -12.28 -1.05 -6.30
CA LYS A 101 -11.71 -2.22 -5.65
C LYS A 101 -10.52 -2.74 -6.46
N ARG A 102 -9.42 -3.09 -5.80
CA ARG A 102 -8.29 -3.79 -6.44
C ARG A 102 -7.90 -5.03 -5.68
N GLU A 103 -7.50 -6.03 -6.45
CA GLU A 103 -6.73 -7.15 -5.96
C GLU A 103 -5.25 -6.86 -6.17
N ILE A 104 -4.48 -7.03 -5.10
CA ILE A 104 -3.03 -7.05 -5.11
C ILE A 104 -2.62 -8.51 -5.11
N ARG A 105 -1.80 -8.91 -6.08
CA ARG A 105 -1.27 -10.27 -6.23
C ARG A 105 0.24 -10.25 -6.32
N ASP A 106 0.89 -11.28 -5.80
CA ASP A 106 2.35 -11.43 -5.86
C ASP A 106 2.85 -11.87 -7.26
N GLY A 107 4.14 -12.19 -7.34
CA GLY A 107 4.79 -12.68 -8.56
C GLY A 107 4.33 -14.07 -9.00
N ALA A 108 3.79 -14.88 -8.08
CA ALA A 108 3.18 -16.18 -8.36
C ALA A 108 1.70 -16.06 -8.80
N GLY A 109 1.09 -14.87 -8.60
CA GLY A 109 -0.31 -14.60 -8.86
C GLY A 109 -1.23 -14.89 -7.67
N GLU A 110 -0.67 -15.20 -6.50
CA GLU A 110 -1.41 -15.40 -5.26
C GLU A 110 -2.00 -14.08 -4.79
N LEU A 111 -3.23 -14.12 -4.27
CA LEU A 111 -3.89 -12.93 -3.73
C LEU A 111 -3.27 -12.57 -2.40
N ILE A 112 -2.71 -11.36 -2.30
CA ILE A 112 -2.03 -10.90 -1.09
C ILE A 112 -2.86 -9.88 -0.29
N ALA A 113 -3.62 -9.02 -0.99
CA ALA A 113 -4.48 -8.05 -0.36
C ALA A 113 -5.55 -7.56 -1.33
N VAL A 114 -6.60 -6.97 -0.79
CA VAL A 114 -7.64 -6.26 -1.51
C VAL A 114 -7.72 -4.84 -0.99
N THR A 115 -7.71 -3.85 -1.88
CA THR A 115 -7.93 -2.44 -1.51
C THR A 115 -9.31 -1.97 -1.91
N ARG A 116 -9.87 -1.03 -1.14
CA ARG A 116 -11.16 -0.40 -1.40
C ARG A 116 -11.10 1.10 -1.13
N GLY A 117 -11.30 1.91 -2.17
CA GLY A 117 -11.39 3.36 -2.03
C GLY A 117 -12.79 3.79 -1.59
N PHE A 118 -12.85 4.64 -0.56
CA PHE A 118 -14.11 5.20 -0.06
C PHE A 118 -14.30 6.65 -0.54
N PRO A 119 -15.55 7.12 -0.72
CA PRO A 119 -15.82 8.52 -1.07
C PRO A 119 -15.29 9.54 -0.06
N SER A 120 -15.06 9.12 1.19
CA SER A 120 -14.43 9.92 2.26
C SER A 120 -12.95 10.24 2.02
N GLY A 121 -12.29 9.60 1.04
CA GLY A 121 -10.85 9.71 0.80
C GLY A 121 -10.02 8.69 1.60
N GLU A 122 -10.67 7.79 2.32
CA GLU A 122 -10.03 6.65 2.98
C GLU A 122 -9.79 5.51 1.98
N LEU A 123 -8.78 4.69 2.26
CA LEU A 123 -8.50 3.48 1.50
C LEU A 123 -8.41 2.29 2.45
N GLY A 124 -9.39 1.40 2.41
CA GLY A 124 -9.35 0.12 3.12
C GLY A 124 -8.35 -0.83 2.48
N VAL A 125 -7.66 -1.62 3.32
CA VAL A 125 -6.70 -2.65 2.92
C VAL A 125 -7.01 -3.92 3.72
N ASP A 126 -7.55 -4.91 3.02
CA ASP A 126 -7.89 -6.23 3.57
C ASP A 126 -6.80 -7.23 3.12
N VAL A 127 -5.98 -7.71 4.06
CA VAL A 127 -4.93 -8.70 3.77
C VAL A 127 -5.58 -10.07 3.56
N ALA A 128 -5.10 -10.82 2.57
CA ALA A 128 -5.57 -12.18 2.38
C ALA A 128 -4.99 -13.12 3.45
N GLU A 129 -5.80 -14.02 3.97
CA GLU A 129 -5.34 -15.17 4.75
C GLU A 129 -4.90 -16.28 3.77
N PRO A 130 -3.79 -17.01 3.98
CA PRO A 130 -2.94 -17.10 5.17
C PRO A 130 -1.59 -16.36 5.04
N THR A 131 -1.48 -15.36 4.16
CA THR A 131 -0.22 -14.66 3.84
C THR A 131 0.45 -13.95 5.02
N LEU A 132 -0.17 -13.98 6.21
CA LEU A 132 0.37 -13.63 7.53
C LEU A 132 0.80 -14.90 8.30
N ARG A 133 1.80 -15.66 7.83
CA ARG A 133 2.38 -16.77 8.62
C ARG A 133 3.76 -16.40 9.14
N ALA A 134 3.88 -16.41 10.46
CA ALA A 134 5.07 -16.05 11.22
C ALA A 134 6.30 -16.98 11.05
N ASP A 135 6.22 -18.05 10.24
CA ASP A 135 7.27 -19.08 10.16
C ASP A 135 7.50 -19.63 8.72
N GLY A 136 7.90 -18.74 7.81
CA GLY A 136 8.64 -19.13 6.61
C GLY A 136 7.81 -19.23 5.31
N PHE A 137 8.41 -18.67 4.25
CA PHE A 137 7.90 -18.36 2.90
C PHE A 137 7.12 -17.05 2.78
N ASP A 138 7.82 -16.02 2.25
CA ASP A 138 7.27 -14.79 1.63
C ASP A 138 6.12 -14.11 2.38
N GLU A 139 6.29 -13.89 3.69
CA GLU A 139 5.48 -12.94 4.43
C GLU A 139 5.55 -11.61 3.69
N ILE A 140 4.41 -11.15 3.16
CA ILE A 140 4.33 -9.88 2.43
C ILE A 140 4.97 -8.83 3.33
N GLN A 141 6.06 -8.21 2.86
CA GLN A 141 6.70 -7.21 3.68
C GLN A 141 5.72 -6.07 3.88
N LEU A 142 5.42 -5.72 5.13
CA LEU A 142 4.47 -4.67 5.46
C LEU A 142 4.82 -3.35 4.75
N VAL A 143 6.12 -3.12 4.51
CA VAL A 143 6.63 -1.99 3.73
C VAL A 143 6.15 -1.98 2.28
N ASP A 144 6.12 -3.13 1.62
CA ASP A 144 5.63 -3.25 0.24
C ASP A 144 4.15 -2.91 0.19
N LEU A 145 3.37 -3.48 1.11
CA LEU A 145 1.93 -3.26 1.18
C LEU A 145 1.61 -1.80 1.51
N ALA A 146 2.33 -1.19 2.46
CA ALA A 146 2.19 0.22 2.79
C ALA A 146 2.54 1.11 1.60
N PHE A 147 3.66 0.86 0.90
CA PHE A 147 4.05 1.59 -0.30
C PHE A 147 2.99 1.51 -1.41
N MET A 148 2.58 0.29 -1.75
CA MET A 148 1.61 0.03 -2.81
C MET A 148 0.25 0.67 -2.51
N SER A 149 -0.27 0.45 -1.30
CA SER A 149 -1.57 0.98 -0.88
C SER A 149 -1.53 2.50 -0.73
N TRP A 150 -0.44 3.09 -0.23
CA TRP A 150 -0.27 4.54 -0.20
C TRP A 150 -0.33 5.16 -1.59
N ALA A 151 0.42 4.60 -2.54
CA ALA A 151 0.42 5.08 -3.92
C ALA A 151 -0.97 4.96 -4.59
N LEU A 152 -1.75 3.93 -4.23
CA LEU A 152 -3.14 3.79 -4.70
C LEU A 152 -4.09 4.86 -4.14
N THR A 153 -3.79 5.49 -3.00
CA THR A 153 -4.64 6.59 -2.49
C THR A 153 -4.77 7.74 -3.49
N PHE A 154 -3.73 8.01 -4.29
CA PHE A 154 -3.72 9.04 -5.33
C PHE A 154 -4.61 8.71 -6.54
N VAL A 155 -4.98 7.44 -6.70
CA VAL A 155 -5.75 6.94 -7.84
C VAL A 155 -7.19 6.62 -7.44
N ASP A 156 -7.35 5.90 -6.33
CA ASP A 156 -8.62 5.30 -5.93
C ASP A 156 -9.34 6.09 -4.82
N ALA A 157 -8.65 7.00 -4.12
CA ALA A 157 -9.20 7.85 -3.06
C ALA A 157 -8.76 9.33 -3.20
N PRO A 158 -8.99 9.98 -4.36
CA PRO A 158 -8.37 11.26 -4.70
C PRO A 158 -8.92 12.47 -3.92
N ALA A 159 -9.96 12.34 -3.10
CA ALA A 159 -10.46 13.42 -2.22
C ALA A 159 -9.38 13.99 -1.29
N ARG A 160 -8.24 13.29 -1.14
CA ARG A 160 -7.01 13.79 -0.51
C ARG A 160 -6.37 14.99 -1.22
N ARG A 161 -6.64 15.22 -2.52
CA ARG A 161 -6.04 16.31 -3.31
C ARG A 161 -6.66 17.68 -3.11
N THR A 162 -7.75 17.83 -2.35
CA THR A 162 -8.46 19.11 -2.19
C THR A 162 -7.98 20.02 -1.04
N ARG A 163 -6.71 19.91 -0.62
CA ARG A 163 -6.08 20.92 0.25
C ARG A 163 -4.73 21.34 -0.33
N TYR A 164 -4.79 22.34 -1.21
CA TYR A 164 -3.70 23.27 -1.50
C TYR A 164 -4.06 24.61 -0.86
#